data_AF-A0A933GEJ6-F1
#
_entry.id   AF-A0A933GEJ6-F1
#
_cell.length_a   1.000
_cell.length_b   1.000
_cell.length_c   1.000
_cell.angle_alpha   90.00
_cell.angle_beta   90.00
_cell.angle_gamma   90.00
#
_symmetry.space_group_name_H-M   'P 1'
#
loop_
_entity.id
_entity.type
_entity.pdbx_description
1 polymer ?
#
loop_
_entity_poly.entity_id
_entity_poly.type
_entity_poly.pdbx_seq_one_letter_code
_entity_poly.pdbx_strand_id
1 'polypeptide(L)'
;MKELAAAVSTQAQVSNRTWTALVTVAVVAVLPRASSGVGRQEVALPLGLGVVDAAWFDLFAFALLVILTIAFSAAHAQQVRAQKLAQNVVDSLAADSSAESRTDSAWIHPRELFDMLRLPSVNRVAPLAQSLRGPYQFYATGDRCPAWLRVVSTGYYAVLKLASVFVYIGVPAWALWNVHSRLTLTGSLSWLATLAALLAGATLLQLLLTDTWYSLKVLQVVWRGTASVPKTRVV
;
A
#
# COMPACT_ATOMS: atom_id res chain seq x y z
N MET A 1 13.57 -17.59 10.64
CA MET A 1 13.69 -16.47 9.68
C MET A 1 13.02 -16.76 8.33
N LYS A 2 13.38 -17.84 7.62
CA LYS A 2 12.78 -18.18 6.31
C LYS A 2 11.25 -18.37 6.36
N GLU A 3 10.73 -19.15 7.30
CA GLU A 3 9.28 -19.36 7.47
C GLU A 3 8.52 -18.08 7.82
N LEU A 4 9.10 -17.25 8.69
CA LEU A 4 8.55 -15.94 9.07
C LEU A 4 8.48 -14.99 7.85
N ALA A 5 9.54 -14.95 7.05
CA ALA A 5 9.57 -14.16 5.82
C ALA A 5 8.56 -14.68 4.79
N ALA A 6 8.39 -16.01 4.68
CA ALA A 6 7.39 -16.62 3.81
C ALA A 6 5.96 -16.23 4.25
N ALA A 7 5.65 -16.29 5.55
CA ALA A 7 4.34 -15.90 6.08
C ALA A 7 4.00 -14.42 5.85
N VAL A 8 4.99 -13.51 5.93
CA VAL A 8 4.77 -12.09 5.58
C VAL A 8 4.63 -11.91 4.07
N SER A 9 5.35 -12.69 3.28
CA SER A 9 5.32 -12.65 1.81
C SER A 9 3.99 -13.11 1.24
N THR A 10 3.33 -14.11 1.84
CA THR A 10 1.99 -14.53 1.41
C THR A 10 0.96 -13.42 1.61
N GLN A 11 0.99 -12.73 2.75
CA GLN A 11 0.11 -11.59 3.00
C GLN A 11 0.39 -10.43 2.03
N ALA A 12 1.67 -10.16 1.74
CA ALA A 12 2.06 -9.17 0.74
C ALA A 12 1.55 -9.53 -0.66
N GLN A 13 1.63 -10.81 -1.04
CA GLN A 13 1.14 -11.27 -2.34
C GLN A 13 -0.39 -11.15 -2.46
N VAL A 14 -1.14 -11.46 -1.41
CA VAL A 14 -2.60 -11.30 -1.38
C VAL A 14 -2.98 -9.82 -1.49
N SER A 15 -2.33 -8.94 -0.73
CA SER A 15 -2.54 -7.50 -0.81
C SER A 15 -2.20 -6.95 -2.21
N ASN A 16 -1.06 -7.32 -2.77
CA ASN A 16 -0.67 -6.89 -4.11
C ASN A 16 -1.65 -7.37 -5.18
N ARG A 17 -2.13 -8.62 -5.12
CA ARG A 17 -3.10 -9.16 -6.08
C ARG A 17 -4.46 -8.47 -5.98
N THR A 18 -4.95 -8.25 -4.76
CA THR A 18 -6.23 -7.55 -4.53
C THR A 18 -6.14 -6.10 -4.97
N TRP A 19 -5.02 -5.43 -4.73
CA TRP A 19 -4.76 -4.08 -5.25
C TRP A 19 -4.74 -4.03 -6.78
N THR A 20 -4.02 -4.95 -7.45
CA THR A 20 -3.99 -5.00 -8.91
C THR A 20 -5.38 -5.23 -9.49
N ALA A 21 -6.17 -6.13 -8.89
CA ALA A 21 -7.57 -6.34 -9.28
C ALA A 21 -8.40 -5.06 -9.10
N LEU A 22 -8.30 -4.39 -7.95
CA LEU A 22 -8.98 -3.14 -7.64
C LEU A 22 -8.64 -2.04 -8.67
N VAL A 23 -7.37 -1.83 -8.96
CA VAL A 23 -6.93 -0.81 -9.93
C VAL A 23 -7.38 -1.16 -11.34
N THR A 24 -7.33 -2.44 -11.73
CA THR A 24 -7.80 -2.87 -13.05
C THR A 24 -9.29 -2.57 -13.22
N VAL A 25 -10.11 -2.93 -12.22
CA VAL A 25 -11.54 -2.64 -12.22
C VAL A 25 -11.79 -1.13 -12.17
N ALA A 26 -11.04 -0.37 -11.36
CA ALA A 26 -11.15 1.09 -11.28
C ALA A 26 -10.89 1.77 -12.64
N VAL A 27 -9.84 1.35 -13.33
CA VAL A 27 -9.50 1.85 -14.66
C VAL A 27 -10.59 1.49 -15.67
N VAL A 28 -11.05 0.24 -15.68
CA VAL A 28 -12.13 -0.22 -16.58
C VAL A 28 -13.47 0.46 -16.28
N ALA A 29 -13.76 0.79 -15.02
CA ALA A 29 -15.00 1.46 -14.64
C ALA A 29 -15.02 2.95 -15.00
N VAL A 30 -13.85 3.59 -15.02
CA VAL A 30 -13.72 5.02 -15.33
C VAL A 30 -13.62 5.30 -16.83
N LEU A 31 -12.82 4.50 -17.55
CA LEU A 31 -12.50 4.73 -18.95
C LEU A 31 -13.66 4.66 -19.97
N PRO A 32 -14.82 4.00 -19.73
CA PRO A 32 -15.78 3.83 -20.80
C PRO A 32 -16.36 5.17 -21.23
N ARG A 33 -16.36 5.39 -22.55
CA ARG A 33 -16.98 6.55 -23.18
C ARG A 33 -18.43 6.18 -23.45
N ALA A 34 -19.36 6.78 -22.71
CA ALA A 34 -20.78 6.66 -23.03
C ALA A 34 -20.99 7.16 -24.47
N SER A 35 -21.47 6.26 -25.33
CA SER A 35 -21.87 6.63 -26.68
C SER A 35 -23.13 7.47 -26.55
N SER A 36 -23.08 8.74 -26.97
CA SER A 36 -24.21 9.67 -26.95
C SER A 36 -25.20 9.38 -28.08
N GLY A 37 -25.64 8.12 -28.20
CA GLY A 37 -26.70 7.70 -29.10
C GLY A 37 -28.07 8.06 -28.52
N VAL A 38 -28.95 8.61 -29.35
CA VAL A 38 -30.32 8.99 -28.97
C VAL A 38 -31.11 7.72 -28.60
N GLY A 39 -31.30 7.47 -27.31
CA GLY A 39 -32.32 6.55 -26.79
C GLY A 39 -31.87 5.56 -25.72
N ARG A 40 -30.60 5.12 -25.71
CA ARG A 40 -30.02 4.28 -24.64
C ARG A 40 -28.57 4.68 -24.38
N GLN A 41 -28.23 4.97 -23.12
CA GLN A 41 -26.84 5.16 -22.71
C GLN A 41 -26.16 3.81 -22.71
N GLU A 42 -25.41 3.57 -23.77
CA GLU A 42 -24.66 2.35 -23.98
C GLU A 42 -23.18 2.59 -23.69
N VAL A 43 -22.59 1.65 -22.95
CA VAL A 43 -21.20 1.66 -22.56
C VAL A 43 -20.45 0.64 -23.40
N ALA A 44 -19.51 1.12 -24.23
CA ALA A 44 -18.60 0.26 -24.96
C ALA A 44 -17.54 -0.30 -24.01
N LEU A 45 -17.45 -1.63 -23.93
CA LEU A 45 -16.44 -2.32 -23.13
C LEU A 45 -15.05 -2.16 -23.78
N PRO A 46 -13.97 -2.15 -22.97
CA PRO A 46 -12.62 -2.11 -23.51
C PRO A 46 -12.34 -3.31 -24.42
N LEU A 47 -11.40 -3.13 -25.35
CA LEU A 47 -10.94 -4.18 -26.27
C LEU A 47 -12.01 -4.73 -27.23
N GLY A 48 -13.10 -3.99 -27.46
CA GLY A 48 -14.14 -4.39 -28.40
C GLY A 48 -14.96 -5.59 -27.93
N LEU A 49 -15.03 -5.83 -26.62
CA LEU A 49 -15.78 -6.95 -26.01
C LEU A 49 -17.30 -6.82 -26.11
N GLY A 50 -17.80 -5.74 -26.74
CA GLY A 50 -19.21 -5.47 -26.95
C GLY A 50 -19.68 -4.21 -26.24
N VAL A 51 -21.00 -4.09 -26.13
CA VAL A 51 -21.69 -2.93 -25.58
C VAL A 51 -22.68 -3.41 -24.54
N VAL A 52 -22.74 -2.71 -23.41
CA VAL A 52 -23.63 -3.04 -22.29
C VAL A 52 -24.42 -1.80 -21.90
N ASP A 53 -25.62 -2.00 -21.39
CA ASP A 53 -26.42 -0.94 -20.79
C ASP A 53 -25.68 -0.28 -19.62
N ALA A 54 -25.63 1.06 -19.61
CA ALA A 54 -24.84 1.81 -18.64
C ALA A 54 -25.26 1.53 -17.19
N ALA A 55 -26.57 1.37 -16.93
CA ALA A 55 -27.07 1.17 -15.58
C ALA A 55 -26.59 -0.16 -14.98
N TRP A 56 -26.61 -1.24 -15.78
CA TRP A 56 -26.09 -2.54 -15.34
C TRP A 56 -24.57 -2.53 -15.18
N PHE A 57 -23.85 -1.88 -16.09
CA PHE A 57 -22.42 -1.74 -16.01
C PHE A 57 -21.99 -0.99 -14.74
N ASP A 58 -22.56 0.19 -14.48
CA ASP A 58 -22.21 1.02 -13.33
C ASP A 58 -22.58 0.32 -12.01
N LEU A 59 -23.73 -0.36 -11.94
CA LEU A 59 -24.13 -1.13 -10.77
C LEU A 59 -23.14 -2.26 -10.46
N PHE A 60 -22.74 -3.02 -11.47
CA PHE A 60 -21.81 -4.13 -11.33
C PHE A 60 -20.39 -3.64 -11.00
N ALA A 61 -19.91 -2.61 -11.69
CA ALA A 61 -18.63 -1.98 -11.44
C ALA A 61 -18.56 -1.42 -10.02
N PHE A 62 -19.62 -0.75 -9.56
CA PHE A 62 -19.72 -0.24 -8.19
C PHE A 62 -19.62 -1.36 -7.16
N ALA A 63 -20.41 -2.43 -7.32
CA ALA A 63 -20.39 -3.57 -6.40
C ALA A 63 -18.99 -4.20 -6.32
N LEU A 64 -18.33 -4.42 -7.46
CA LEU A 64 -16.96 -4.93 -7.50
C LEU A 64 -15.96 -3.98 -6.84
N LEU A 65 -16.05 -2.68 -7.09
CA LEU A 65 -15.17 -1.67 -6.49
C LEU A 65 -15.30 -1.66 -4.97
N VAL A 66 -16.52 -1.71 -4.43
CA VAL A 66 -16.75 -1.77 -2.99
C VAL A 66 -16.13 -3.04 -2.40
N ILE A 67 -16.44 -4.21 -2.96
CA ILE A 67 -15.94 -5.50 -2.46
C ILE A 67 -14.41 -5.53 -2.49
N LEU A 68 -13.80 -5.14 -3.62
CA LEU A 68 -12.35 -5.12 -3.78
C LEU A 68 -11.68 -4.10 -2.87
N THR A 69 -12.30 -2.93 -2.64
CA THR A 69 -11.78 -1.90 -1.72
C THR A 69 -11.72 -2.42 -0.29
N ILE A 70 -12.79 -3.07 0.18
CA ILE A 70 -12.85 -3.65 1.52
C ILE A 70 -11.86 -4.81 1.63
N ALA A 71 -11.83 -5.71 0.64
CA ALA A 71 -10.91 -6.85 0.59
C ALA A 71 -9.45 -6.41 0.58
N PHE A 72 -9.10 -5.40 -0.22
CA PHE A 72 -7.77 -4.81 -0.26
C PHE A 72 -7.39 -4.19 1.09
N SER A 73 -8.29 -3.40 1.68
CA SER A 73 -8.04 -2.76 2.99
C SER A 73 -7.82 -3.80 4.09
N ALA A 74 -8.61 -4.88 4.09
CA ALA A 74 -8.43 -6.00 5.02
C ALA A 74 -7.10 -6.73 4.78
N ALA A 75 -6.75 -7.03 3.54
CA ALA A 75 -5.50 -7.69 3.18
C ALA A 75 -4.28 -6.84 3.57
N HIS A 76 -4.33 -5.52 3.33
CA HIS A 76 -3.28 -4.59 3.74
C HIS A 76 -3.14 -4.54 5.26
N ALA A 77 -4.26 -4.49 6.01
CA ALA A 77 -4.23 -4.52 7.46
C ALA A 77 -3.56 -5.80 8.01
N GLN A 78 -3.87 -6.96 7.42
CA GLN A 78 -3.22 -8.23 7.80
C GLN A 78 -1.74 -8.23 7.44
N GLN A 79 -1.37 -7.69 6.28
CA GLN A 79 0.03 -7.53 5.91
C GLN A 79 0.79 -6.65 6.91
N VAL A 80 0.25 -5.49 7.27
CA VAL A 80 0.88 -4.58 8.25
C VAL A 80 1.02 -5.27 9.61
N ARG A 81 0.00 -6.01 10.06
CA ARG A 81 0.06 -6.77 11.31
C ARG A 81 1.14 -7.86 11.27
N ALA A 82 1.18 -8.65 10.20
CA ALA A 82 2.18 -9.71 10.02
C ALA A 82 3.59 -9.12 9.98
N GLN A 83 3.77 -7.99 9.30
CA GLN A 83 5.05 -7.28 9.26
C GLN A 83 5.48 -6.79 10.63
N LYS A 84 4.58 -6.19 11.42
CA LYS A 84 4.90 -5.74 12.79
C LYS A 84 5.30 -6.91 13.69
N LEU A 85 4.55 -8.02 13.63
CA LEU A 85 4.87 -9.22 14.40
C LEU A 85 6.25 -9.76 14.01
N ALA A 86 6.53 -9.84 12.71
CA ALA A 86 7.82 -10.32 12.23
C ALA A 86 8.97 -9.39 12.64
N GLN A 87 8.78 -8.08 12.55
CA GLN A 87 9.77 -7.10 13.01
C GLN A 87 10.08 -7.24 14.51
N ASN A 88 9.07 -7.45 15.36
CA ASN A 88 9.29 -7.67 16.79
C ASN A 88 10.15 -8.91 17.06
N VAL A 89 9.92 -10.01 16.33
CA VAL A 89 10.73 -11.24 16.44
C VAL A 89 12.15 -11.02 15.93
N VAL A 90 12.31 -10.29 14.83
CA VAL A 90 13.64 -9.96 14.30
C VAL A 90 14.41 -9.07 15.29
N ASP A 91 13.71 -8.14 15.93
CA ASP A 91 14.30 -7.22 16.90
C ASP A 91 14.72 -7.91 18.20
N SER A 92 13.96 -8.91 18.68
CA SER A 92 14.38 -9.73 19.82
C SER A 92 15.64 -10.55 19.49
N LEU A 93 15.68 -11.17 18.31
CA LEU A 93 16.85 -11.92 17.85
C LEU A 93 18.09 -11.03 17.68
N ALA A 94 17.90 -9.79 17.23
CA ALA A 94 18.99 -8.81 17.11
C ALA A 94 19.52 -8.36 18.48
N ALA A 95 18.65 -8.25 19.49
CA ALA A 95 19.08 -7.93 20.85
C ALA A 95 19.95 -9.05 21.44
N ASP A 96 19.57 -10.31 21.24
CA ASP A 96 20.30 -11.48 21.76
C ASP A 96 21.66 -11.68 21.06
N SER A 97 21.73 -11.41 19.75
CA SER A 97 22.96 -11.55 18.95
C SER A 97 23.94 -10.37 19.09
N SER A 98 23.48 -9.23 19.60
CA SER A 98 24.31 -8.02 19.74
C SER A 98 25.34 -8.06 20.88
N ALA A 99 25.35 -9.13 21.69
CA ALA A 99 26.34 -9.35 22.75
C ALA A 99 27.65 -10.02 22.26
N GLU A 100 27.66 -10.72 21.11
CA GLU A 100 28.75 -11.67 20.79
C GLU A 100 29.42 -11.48 19.42
N SER A 101 28.86 -10.72 18.46
CA SER A 101 29.33 -10.75 17.06
C SER A 101 29.43 -9.36 16.40
N ARG A 102 30.27 -8.46 16.93
CA ARG A 102 30.60 -7.17 16.28
C ARG A 102 31.94 -7.15 15.54
N THR A 103 32.72 -8.22 15.59
CA THR A 103 34.11 -8.23 15.09
C THR A 103 34.30 -8.80 13.68
N ASP A 104 33.31 -9.50 13.11
CA ASP A 104 33.45 -10.05 11.75
C ASP A 104 32.80 -9.15 10.70
N SER A 105 33.63 -8.67 9.77
CA SER A 105 33.29 -7.77 8.66
C SER A 105 32.29 -8.33 7.63
N ALA A 106 31.84 -9.58 7.80
CA ALA A 106 30.87 -10.26 6.91
C ALA A 106 29.49 -10.49 7.56
N TRP A 107 29.23 -9.94 8.74
CA TRP A 107 27.96 -10.15 9.43
C TRP A 107 26.81 -9.34 8.80
N ILE A 108 25.81 -10.06 8.25
CA ILE A 108 24.58 -9.45 7.73
C ILE A 108 23.59 -9.27 8.88
N HIS A 109 23.09 -8.04 9.06
CA HIS A 109 22.16 -7.76 10.13
C HIS A 109 20.86 -8.57 9.95
N PRO A 110 20.28 -9.21 10.99
CA PRO A 110 19.06 -10.02 10.89
C PRO A 110 17.90 -9.30 10.19
N ARG A 111 17.78 -7.99 10.41
CA ARG A 111 16.84 -7.10 9.68
C ARG A 111 17.09 -7.03 8.17
N GLU A 112 18.35 -6.97 7.74
CA GLU A 112 18.71 -6.96 6.31
C GLU A 112 18.42 -8.31 5.68
N LEU A 113 18.78 -9.41 6.35
CA LEU A 113 18.45 -10.76 5.89
C LEU A 113 16.93 -10.95 5.77
N PHE A 114 16.16 -10.48 6.76
CA PHE A 114 14.70 -10.52 6.72
C PHE A 114 14.15 -9.67 5.56
N ASP A 115 14.72 -8.49 5.33
CA ASP A 115 14.30 -7.58 4.26
C ASP A 115 14.61 -8.11 2.86
N MET A 116 15.71 -8.88 2.71
CA MET A 116 16.09 -9.57 1.47
C MET A 116 15.20 -10.78 1.17
N LEU A 117 14.77 -11.52 2.20
CA LEU A 117 13.98 -12.74 2.04
C LEU A 117 12.49 -12.50 1.80
N ARG A 118 11.97 -11.30 2.13
CA ARG A 118 10.54 -10.99 2.00
C ARG A 118 10.19 -10.38 0.65
N LEU A 119 9.03 -10.76 0.10
CA LEU A 119 8.47 -10.07 -1.05
C LEU A 119 8.09 -8.61 -0.69
N PRO A 120 8.41 -7.62 -1.54
CA PRO A 120 8.02 -6.25 -1.30
C PRO A 120 6.51 -6.04 -1.50
N SER A 121 5.88 -5.21 -0.66
CA SER A 121 4.59 -4.61 -1.03
C SER A 121 4.79 -3.65 -2.18
N VAL A 122 3.78 -3.51 -3.03
CA VAL A 122 3.80 -2.57 -4.15
C VAL A 122 3.84 -1.10 -3.67
N ASN A 123 3.46 -0.82 -2.42
CA ASN A 123 3.61 0.50 -1.75
C ASN A 123 4.96 0.68 -1.03
N ARG A 124 5.92 -0.27 -1.15
CA ARG A 124 7.22 -0.20 -0.49
C ARG A 124 8.20 0.63 -1.31
N VAL A 125 8.18 1.95 -1.10
CA VAL A 125 9.07 2.91 -1.79
C VAL A 125 10.42 3.15 -1.08
N ALA A 126 10.58 2.67 0.16
CA ALA A 126 11.79 2.90 0.95
C ALA A 126 13.09 2.35 0.32
N PRO A 127 13.13 1.14 -0.28
CA PRO A 127 14.33 0.62 -0.94
C PRO A 127 14.80 1.50 -2.10
N LEU A 128 13.87 2.12 -2.84
CA LEU A 128 14.20 3.05 -3.93
C LEU A 128 14.84 4.34 -3.41
N ALA A 129 14.44 4.81 -2.22
CA ALA A 129 15.09 5.95 -1.59
C ALA A 129 16.42 5.59 -0.93
N GLN A 130 16.57 4.34 -0.48
CA GLN A 130 17.81 3.83 0.08
C GLN A 130 18.87 3.58 -1.00
N SER A 131 18.50 3.20 -2.22
CA SER A 131 19.47 3.02 -3.31
C SER A 131 20.23 4.30 -3.65
N LEU A 132 19.60 5.48 -3.49
CA LEU A 132 20.27 6.78 -3.62
C LEU A 132 21.40 6.99 -2.60
N ARG A 133 21.40 6.25 -1.48
CA ARG A 133 22.45 6.34 -0.45
C ARG A 133 23.70 5.54 -0.81
N GLY A 134 23.65 4.69 -1.84
CA GLY A 134 24.76 3.86 -2.30
C GLY A 134 25.36 3.02 -1.15
N PRO A 135 26.64 3.22 -0.79
CA PRO A 135 27.33 2.41 0.23
C PRO A 135 26.76 2.59 1.66
N TYR A 136 25.99 3.64 1.91
CA TYR A 136 25.36 3.92 3.21
C TYR A 136 23.93 3.38 3.34
N GLN A 137 23.50 2.50 2.43
CA GLN A 137 22.17 1.91 2.47
C GLN A 137 21.98 0.88 3.60
N PHE A 138 23.08 0.25 4.05
CA PHE A 138 23.08 -0.82 5.03
C PHE A 138 23.15 -0.28 6.46
N TYR A 139 22.56 -1.01 7.41
CA TYR A 139 22.53 -0.66 8.83
C TYR A 139 23.95 -0.53 9.41
N ALA A 140 24.90 -1.32 8.94
CA ALA A 140 26.29 -1.29 9.39
C ALA A 140 27.02 0.04 9.04
N THR A 141 26.63 0.71 7.95
CA THR A 141 27.28 1.93 7.45
C THR A 141 26.40 3.18 7.55
N GLY A 142 25.12 3.03 7.92
CA GLY A 142 24.12 4.10 7.93
C GLY A 142 24.48 5.31 8.79
N ASP A 143 25.16 5.11 9.91
CA ASP A 143 25.56 6.19 10.83
C ASP A 143 26.57 7.16 10.20
N ARG A 144 27.35 6.70 9.20
CA ARG A 144 28.35 7.50 8.49
C ARG A 144 27.80 8.26 7.28
N CYS A 145 26.49 8.20 7.03
CA CYS A 145 25.87 8.83 5.87
C CYS A 145 25.93 10.37 5.96
N PRO A 146 26.46 11.09 4.94
CA PRO A 146 26.55 12.54 4.97
C PRO A 146 25.17 13.22 5.00
N ALA A 147 25.07 14.34 5.71
CA ALA A 147 23.79 15.01 5.99
C ALA A 147 23.02 15.41 4.72
N TRP A 148 23.70 15.94 3.70
CA TRP A 148 23.07 16.32 2.43
C TRP A 148 22.42 15.11 1.72
N LEU A 149 23.06 13.94 1.76
CA LEU A 149 22.54 12.71 1.16
C LEU A 149 21.33 12.18 1.94
N ARG A 150 21.32 12.39 3.27
CA ARG A 150 20.13 12.14 4.11
C ARG A 150 18.97 13.03 3.70
N VAL A 151 19.20 14.33 3.49
CA VAL A 151 18.16 15.28 3.04
C VAL A 151 17.59 14.83 1.69
N VAL A 152 18.45 14.56 0.70
CA VAL A 152 18.04 14.14 -0.65
C VAL A 152 17.24 12.83 -0.62
N SER A 153 17.75 11.81 0.07
CA SER A 153 17.04 10.52 0.17
C SER A 153 15.71 10.64 0.93
N THR A 154 15.63 11.51 1.94
CA THR A 154 14.38 11.77 2.67
C THR A 154 13.37 12.51 1.81
N GLY A 155 13.79 13.54 1.08
CA GLY A 155 12.94 14.27 0.14
C GLY A 155 12.41 13.37 -0.96
N TYR A 156 13.27 12.55 -1.55
CA TYR A 156 12.87 11.58 -2.57
C TYR A 156 11.88 10.53 -2.02
N TYR A 157 12.11 10.02 -0.81
CA TYR A 157 11.15 9.15 -0.13
C TYR A 157 9.78 9.80 0.04
N ALA A 158 9.73 11.07 0.49
CA ALA A 158 8.48 11.80 0.66
C ALA A 158 7.72 11.96 -0.66
N VAL A 159 8.41 12.33 -1.75
CA VAL A 159 7.83 12.45 -3.09
C VAL A 159 7.28 11.10 -3.57
N LEU A 160 8.07 10.02 -3.47
CA LEU A 160 7.61 8.69 -3.85
C LEU A 160 6.41 8.24 -3.01
N LYS A 161 6.39 8.57 -1.72
CA LYS A 161 5.28 8.18 -0.85
C LYS A 161 4.01 8.96 -1.15
N LEU A 162 4.12 10.25 -1.47
CA LEU A 162 2.98 11.06 -1.94
C LEU A 162 2.42 10.53 -3.26
N ALA A 163 3.29 10.24 -4.24
CA ALA A 163 2.90 9.64 -5.50
C ALA A 163 2.24 8.26 -5.28
N SER A 164 2.81 7.45 -4.38
CA SER A 164 2.22 6.16 -4.03
C SER A 164 0.84 6.34 -3.42
N VAL A 165 0.64 7.23 -2.44
CA VAL A 165 -0.67 7.50 -1.82
C VAL A 165 -1.70 7.93 -2.87
N PHE A 166 -1.32 8.80 -3.81
CA PHE A 166 -2.19 9.23 -4.89
C PHE A 166 -2.65 8.04 -5.76
N VAL A 167 -1.72 7.17 -6.17
CA VAL A 167 -2.05 6.01 -7.01
C VAL A 167 -2.80 4.93 -6.20
N TYR A 168 -2.39 4.68 -4.97
CA TYR A 168 -2.92 3.61 -4.13
C TYR A 168 -4.33 3.87 -3.62
N ILE A 169 -4.59 5.10 -3.22
CA ILE A 169 -5.82 5.49 -2.52
C ILE A 169 -6.65 6.41 -3.40
N GLY A 170 -6.00 7.36 -4.06
CA GLY A 170 -6.69 8.32 -4.92
C GLY A 170 -7.40 7.66 -6.09
N VAL A 171 -6.75 6.75 -6.83
CA VAL A 171 -7.37 6.08 -7.99
C VAL A 171 -8.61 5.26 -7.60
N PRO A 172 -8.56 4.34 -6.60
CA PRO A 172 -9.76 3.62 -6.18
C PRO A 172 -10.85 4.52 -5.59
N ALA A 173 -10.48 5.51 -4.77
CA ALA A 173 -11.45 6.44 -4.18
C ALA A 173 -12.18 7.25 -5.24
N TRP A 174 -11.44 7.75 -6.23
CA TRP A 174 -12.02 8.53 -7.33
C TRP A 174 -12.89 7.65 -8.24
N ALA A 175 -12.46 6.43 -8.57
CA ALA A 175 -13.28 5.50 -9.33
C ALA A 175 -14.59 5.15 -8.61
N LEU A 176 -14.52 4.87 -7.30
CA LEU A 176 -15.69 4.58 -6.48
C LEU A 176 -16.65 5.77 -6.41
N TRP A 177 -16.14 6.98 -6.22
CA TRP A 177 -16.93 8.21 -6.25
C TRP A 177 -17.58 8.44 -7.62
N ASN A 178 -16.80 8.33 -8.69
CA ASN A 178 -17.27 8.58 -10.05
C ASN A 178 -18.37 7.60 -10.45
N VAL A 179 -18.22 6.31 -10.19
CA VAL A 179 -19.27 5.32 -10.47
C VAL A 179 -20.49 5.56 -9.58
N HIS A 180 -20.29 5.81 -8.27
CA HIS A 180 -21.40 6.08 -7.36
C HIS A 180 -22.25 7.28 -7.79
N SER A 181 -21.61 8.35 -8.28
CA SER A 181 -22.31 9.55 -8.76
C SER A 181 -23.15 9.34 -10.03
N ARG A 182 -22.88 8.27 -10.80
CA ARG A 182 -23.61 7.91 -12.02
C ARG A 182 -24.76 6.94 -11.77
N LEU A 183 -24.82 6.33 -10.59
CA LEU A 183 -25.87 5.37 -10.26
C LEU A 183 -27.24 6.05 -10.12
N THR A 184 -28.15 5.71 -11.01
CA THR A 184 -29.57 6.11 -10.92
C THR A 184 -30.38 5.03 -10.21
N LEU A 185 -30.11 4.80 -8.92
CA LEU A 185 -30.89 3.86 -8.09
C LEU A 185 -31.98 4.62 -7.32
N THR A 186 -33.15 3.99 -7.15
CA THR A 186 -34.27 4.53 -6.36
C THR A 186 -34.66 3.58 -5.22
N GLY A 187 -35.24 4.13 -4.15
CA GLY A 187 -35.77 3.33 -3.04
C GLY A 187 -34.70 2.77 -2.09
N SER A 188 -34.87 1.54 -1.62
CA SER A 188 -33.95 0.90 -0.65
C SER A 188 -32.55 0.63 -1.22
N LEU A 189 -32.45 0.40 -2.53
CA LEU A 189 -31.19 0.12 -3.21
C LEU A 189 -30.23 1.32 -3.21
N SER A 190 -30.74 2.55 -3.30
CA SER A 190 -29.89 3.74 -3.24
C SER A 190 -29.30 3.95 -1.84
N TRP A 191 -30.07 3.65 -0.79
CA TRP A 191 -29.58 3.65 0.59
C TRP A 191 -28.48 2.62 0.81
N LEU A 192 -28.67 1.39 0.33
CA LEU A 192 -27.65 0.34 0.42
C LEU A 192 -26.38 0.72 -0.36
N ALA A 193 -26.51 1.28 -1.56
CA ALA A 193 -25.37 1.76 -2.33
C ALA A 193 -24.62 2.88 -1.61
N THR A 194 -25.33 3.82 -1.00
CA THR A 194 -24.72 4.90 -0.21
C THR A 194 -23.98 4.36 1.01
N LEU A 195 -24.60 3.44 1.75
CA LEU A 195 -23.97 2.78 2.91
C LEU A 195 -22.70 2.02 2.49
N ALA A 196 -22.77 1.26 1.39
CA ALA A 196 -21.64 0.54 0.82
C ALA A 196 -20.49 1.48 0.41
N ALA A 197 -20.81 2.61 -0.22
CA ALA A 197 -19.84 3.63 -0.59
C ALA A 197 -19.17 4.25 0.65
N LEU A 198 -19.96 4.55 1.70
CA LEU A 198 -19.45 5.08 2.95
C LEU A 198 -18.53 4.09 3.67
N LEU A 199 -18.88 2.80 3.72
CA LEU A 199 -18.04 1.76 4.30
C LEU A 199 -16.71 1.62 3.54
N ALA A 200 -16.76 1.55 2.20
CA ALA A 200 -15.56 1.52 1.38
C ALA A 200 -14.70 2.78 1.59
N GLY A 201 -15.31 3.97 1.58
CA GLY A 201 -14.64 5.24 1.85
C GLY A 201 -13.99 5.29 3.24
N ALA A 202 -14.68 4.82 4.27
CA ALA A 202 -14.15 4.74 5.63
C ALA A 202 -12.92 3.81 5.71
N THR A 203 -12.95 2.67 5.02
CA THR A 203 -11.78 1.77 4.98
C THR A 203 -10.58 2.38 4.26
N LEU A 204 -10.79 3.10 3.16
CA LEU A 204 -9.72 3.84 2.47
C LEU A 204 -9.17 4.99 3.33
N LEU A 205 -10.02 5.69 4.07
CA LEU A 205 -9.60 6.74 4.99
C LEU A 205 -8.75 6.17 6.13
N GLN A 206 -9.18 5.05 6.72
CA GLN A 206 -8.41 4.34 7.73
C GLN A 206 -7.04 3.90 7.19
N LEU A 207 -7.00 3.37 5.96
CA LEU A 207 -5.77 3.04 5.26
C LEU A 207 -4.85 4.27 5.14
N LEU A 208 -5.38 5.38 4.64
CA LEU A 208 -4.64 6.64 4.46
C LEU A 208 -4.03 7.13 5.78
N LEU A 209 -4.82 7.16 6.85
CA LEU A 209 -4.38 7.62 8.17
C LEU A 209 -3.27 6.71 8.72
N THR A 210 -3.46 5.39 8.65
CA THR A 210 -2.45 4.43 9.15
C THR A 210 -1.15 4.49 8.36
N ASP A 211 -1.22 4.60 7.04
CA ASP A 211 -0.04 4.70 6.18
C ASP A 211 0.69 6.04 6.38
N THR A 212 -0.06 7.14 6.51
CA THR A 212 0.51 8.48 6.75
C THR A 212 1.22 8.52 8.10
N TRP A 213 0.58 8.01 9.15
CA TRP A 213 1.17 7.91 10.47
C TRP A 213 2.46 7.08 10.48
N TYR A 214 2.47 5.93 9.80
CA TYR A 214 3.67 5.11 9.66
C TYR A 214 4.79 5.84 8.90
N SER A 215 4.44 6.51 7.80
CA SER A 215 5.38 7.26 6.97
C SER A 215 6.04 8.40 7.74
N LEU A 216 5.27 9.12 8.58
CA LEU A 216 5.80 10.17 9.45
C LEU A 216 6.82 9.60 10.45
N LYS A 217 6.54 8.44 11.05
CA LYS A 217 7.51 7.77 11.95
C LYS A 217 8.79 7.38 11.21
N VAL A 218 8.68 6.81 10.01
CA VAL A 218 9.85 6.46 9.20
C VAL A 218 10.64 7.71 8.85
N LEU A 219 9.98 8.79 8.43
CA LEU A 219 10.63 10.04 8.07
C LEU A 219 11.38 10.65 9.26
N GLN A 220 10.81 10.60 10.47
CA GLN A 220 11.50 11.01 11.70
C GLN A 220 12.76 10.17 11.98
N VAL A 221 12.70 8.84 11.79
CA VAL A 221 13.86 7.94 11.99
C VAL A 221 14.95 8.22 10.97
N VAL A 222 14.57 8.34 9.69
CA VAL A 222 15.47 8.64 8.58
C VAL A 222 16.16 10.00 8.77
N TRP A 223 15.42 11.00 9.28
CA TRP A 223 15.94 12.33 9.57
C TRP A 223 16.92 12.36 10.75
N ARG A 224 16.54 11.73 11.88
CA ARG A 224 17.37 11.73 13.09
C ARG A 224 18.67 10.94 12.95
N GLY A 225 18.76 10.06 11.95
CA GLY A 225 19.99 9.31 11.67
C GLY A 225 20.47 8.45 12.82
N THR A 226 19.59 8.13 13.77
CA THR A 226 19.87 7.28 14.91
C THR A 226 19.59 5.83 14.54
N ALA A 227 20.63 4.99 14.46
CA ALA A 227 20.50 3.53 14.42
C ALA A 227 19.77 2.94 15.64
N SER A 228 19.59 3.71 16.72
CA SER A 228 18.73 3.32 17.84
C SER A 228 17.26 3.58 17.52
N VAL A 229 16.55 2.50 17.21
CA VAL A 229 15.09 2.46 17.30
C VAL A 229 14.67 3.03 18.66
N PRO A 230 13.75 4.00 18.73
CA PRO A 230 13.19 4.39 20.01
C PRO A 230 12.63 3.13 20.67
N LYS A 231 12.98 2.88 21.93
CA LYS A 231 12.32 1.89 22.79
C LYS A 231 10.85 2.28 22.97
N THR A 232 10.03 2.23 21.92
CA THR A 232 8.59 2.24 22.06
C THR A 232 8.20 0.85 22.53
N ARG A 233 8.11 0.68 23.85
CA ARG A 233 7.16 -0.26 24.44
C ARG A 233 5.83 -0.01 23.75
N VAL A 234 5.42 -0.94 22.90
CA VAL A 234 4.04 -1.02 22.44
C VAL A 234 3.33 -1.82 23.51
N VAL A 235 2.47 -1.14 24.27
CA VAL A 235 1.37 -1.75 25.02
C VAL A 235 0.39 -2.35 24.02
#